data_AF-A0A351F745-F1
#
_entry.id   AF-A0A351F745-F1
#
_cell.length_a   1.000
_cell.length_b   1.000
_cell.length_c   1.000
_cell.angle_alpha   90.00
_cell.angle_beta   90.00
_cell.angle_gamma   90.00
#
_symmetry.space_group_name_H-M   'P 1'
#
loop_
_entity.id
_entity.type
_entity.pdbx_description
1 polymer ?
#
loop_
_entity_poly.entity_id
_entity_poly.type
_entity_poly.pdbx_seq_one_letter_code
_entity_poly.pdbx_strand_id
1 'polypeptide(L)'
;MNSLIKLPSYEWFLGLMGFGAKGNIYAGSYGTDPYLGCLVGDTFRYRVWLEKDENDEKLLKAIHYIGQECYDETDKEKQTEKIFEASAAGILEAQDWLLGELDQFIKTHKGENK
;
A
#
# COMPACT_ATOMS: atom_id res chain seq x y z
N MET A 1 17.12 10.69 3.91
CA MET A 1 16.24 9.73 3.22
C MET A 1 14.84 10.32 3.23
N ASN A 2 14.50 11.13 2.22
CA ASN A 2 13.18 11.77 2.15
C ASN A 2 12.13 10.75 1.69
N SER A 3 11.09 10.56 2.52
CA SER A 3 9.70 10.26 2.16
C SER A 3 9.44 9.37 0.92
N LEU A 4 9.81 8.09 0.95
CA LEU A 4 9.43 7.18 -0.15
C LEU A 4 7.95 6.79 -0.09
N ILE A 5 7.41 6.53 1.10
CA ILE A 5 5.99 6.30 1.33
C ILE A 5 5.53 7.26 2.43
N LYS A 6 4.46 8.00 2.15
CA LYS A 6 3.78 8.86 3.13
C LYS A 6 2.29 8.64 2.99
N LEU A 7 1.66 8.10 4.03
CA LEU A 7 0.22 7.85 4.02
C LEU A 7 -0.55 9.14 4.38
N PRO A 8 -1.77 9.33 3.83
CA PRO A 8 -2.67 10.40 4.24
C PRO A 8 -3.07 10.31 5.72
N SER A 9 -3.69 11.37 6.25
CA SER A 9 -4.20 11.35 7.63
C SER A 9 -5.42 10.45 7.78
N TYR A 10 -5.76 10.12 9.03
CA TYR A 10 -6.95 9.33 9.36
C TYR A 10 -8.24 9.93 8.81
N GLU A 11 -8.40 11.25 8.93
CA GLU A 11 -9.56 12.00 8.42
C GLU A 11 -9.66 11.90 6.90
N TRP A 12 -8.53 11.88 6.19
CA TRP A 12 -8.53 11.66 4.75
C TRP A 12 -9.07 10.26 4.42
N PHE A 13 -8.64 9.22 5.13
CA PHE A 13 -9.16 7.87 4.91
C PHE A 13 -10.66 7.74 5.24
N LEU A 14 -11.16 8.50 6.22
CA LEU A 14 -12.58 8.54 6.57
C LEU A 14 -13.49 9.20 5.50
N GLY A 15 -12.94 10.00 4.57
CA GLY A 15 -13.74 10.86 3.69
C GLY A 15 -14.89 10.19 2.93
N LEU A 16 -14.71 8.95 2.44
CA LEU A 16 -15.75 8.18 1.72
C LEU A 16 -16.55 7.20 2.60
N MET A 17 -16.16 6.99 3.85
CA MET A 17 -16.84 6.06 4.75
C MET A 17 -18.28 6.46 5.10
N GLY A 18 -18.64 7.75 4.94
CA GLY A 18 -20.02 8.21 5.13
C GLY A 18 -20.99 7.74 4.04
N PHE A 19 -20.48 7.26 2.90
CA PHE A 19 -21.27 6.88 1.72
C PHE A 19 -21.24 5.36 1.44
N GLY A 20 -20.52 4.57 2.24
CA GLY A 20 -20.42 3.12 2.07
C GLY A 20 -19.53 2.45 3.12
N ALA A 21 -19.31 1.15 2.98
CA ALA A 21 -18.50 0.36 3.92
C ALA A 21 -16.97 0.55 3.76
N LYS A 22 -16.52 1.33 2.77
CA LYS A 22 -15.11 1.58 2.48
C LYS A 22 -14.80 3.08 2.47
N GLY A 23 -13.68 3.43 3.10
CA GLY A 23 -13.10 4.77 3.07
C GLY A 23 -12.34 5.05 1.77
N ASN A 24 -11.59 6.15 1.76
CA ASN A 24 -10.72 6.46 0.63
C ASN A 24 -9.66 5.38 0.47
N ILE A 25 -9.33 5.03 -0.76
CA ILE A 25 -8.22 4.13 -1.07
C ILE A 25 -7.02 4.98 -1.48
N TYR A 26 -5.93 4.84 -0.74
CA TYR A 26 -4.64 5.42 -1.12
C TYR A 26 -3.79 4.34 -1.80
N ALA A 27 -3.21 4.67 -2.95
CA ALA A 27 -2.40 3.74 -3.73
C ALA A 27 -1.10 4.39 -4.18
N GLY A 28 -0.03 3.60 -4.24
CA GLY A 28 1.25 4.07 -4.72
C GLY A 28 2.10 2.94 -5.30
N SER A 29 3.20 3.33 -5.92
CA SER A 29 4.18 2.39 -6.47
C SER A 29 5.60 2.94 -6.39
N TYR A 30 6.58 2.04 -6.36
CA TYR A 30 8.00 2.33 -6.41
C TYR A 30 8.68 1.40 -7.41
N GLY A 31 9.57 1.97 -8.24
CA GLY A 31 10.23 1.26 -9.34
C GLY A 31 9.64 1.55 -10.72
N THR A 32 8.64 2.43 -10.81
CA THR A 32 8.09 2.88 -12.10
C THR A 32 8.99 3.94 -12.74
N ASP A 33 9.34 3.73 -14.02
CA ASP A 33 9.99 4.75 -14.85
C ASP A 33 8.90 5.58 -15.56
N PRO A 34 8.76 6.89 -15.24
CA PRO A 34 7.73 7.72 -15.85
C PRO A 34 7.94 8.00 -17.35
N TYR A 35 9.14 7.77 -17.88
CA TYR A 35 9.47 7.95 -19.30
C TYR A 35 9.32 6.67 -20.13
N LEU A 36 9.53 5.49 -19.50
CA LEU A 36 9.40 4.19 -20.16
C LEU A 36 8.05 3.51 -19.90
N GLY A 37 7.23 4.07 -19.02
CA GLY A 37 5.97 3.47 -18.57
C GLY A 37 6.19 2.44 -17.46
N CYS A 38 5.10 2.04 -16.80
CA CYS A 38 5.09 1.19 -15.59
C CYS A 38 5.52 -0.28 -15.81
N LEU A 39 6.23 -0.59 -16.90
CA LEU A 39 6.47 -1.95 -17.39
C LEU A 39 7.95 -2.38 -17.37
N VAL A 40 8.85 -1.56 -16.84
CA VAL A 40 10.27 -1.90 -16.78
C VAL A 40 10.58 -2.60 -15.45
N GLY A 41 10.48 -3.94 -15.43
CA GLY A 41 10.88 -4.76 -14.29
C GLY A 41 9.85 -4.81 -13.15
N ASP A 42 10.21 -5.52 -12.08
CA ASP A 42 9.34 -5.67 -10.92
C ASP A 42 9.15 -4.33 -10.21
N THR A 43 7.88 -3.99 -9.92
CA THR A 43 7.49 -2.77 -9.24
C THR A 43 6.88 -3.12 -7.89
N PHE A 44 7.31 -2.44 -6.83
CA PHE A 44 6.64 -2.51 -5.53
C PHE A 44 5.39 -1.65 -5.57
N ARG A 45 4.22 -2.23 -5.32
CA ARG A 45 2.93 -1.54 -5.38
C ARG A 45 2.22 -1.74 -4.05
N TYR A 46 1.55 -0.70 -3.56
CA TYR A 46 0.82 -0.75 -2.29
C TYR A 46 -0.55 -0.08 -2.40
N ARG A 47 -1.51 -0.55 -1.60
CA ARG A 47 -2.82 0.09 -1.37
C ARG A 47 -3.11 0.10 0.13
N VAL A 48 -3.73 1.16 0.61
CA VAL A 48 -4.19 1.31 1.99
C VAL A 48 -5.60 1.87 1.99
N TRP A 49 -6.49 1.34 2.81
CA TRP A 49 -7.85 1.87 2.98
C TRP A 49 -8.43 1.50 4.35
N LEU A 50 -9.42 2.27 4.77
CA LEU A 50 -10.31 1.87 5.86
C LEU A 50 -11.48 1.07 5.29
N GLU A 51 -11.87 0.01 5.96
CA GLU A 51 -13.14 -0.67 5.71
C GLU A 51 -13.82 -1.05 7.01
N LYS A 52 -15.12 -1.28 6.93
CA LYS A 52 -15.88 -1.88 8.03
C LYS A 52 -15.90 -3.39 7.90
N ASP A 53 -15.71 -4.07 9.02
CA ASP A 53 -15.92 -5.51 9.12
C ASP A 53 -17.41 -5.87 9.23
N GLU A 54 -17.71 -7.15 9.45
CA GLU A 54 -19.08 -7.65 9.60
C GLU A 54 -19.82 -7.09 10.84
N ASN A 55 -19.08 -6.54 11.81
CA ASN A 55 -19.61 -5.97 13.05
C ASN A 55 -19.71 -4.43 13.01
N ASP A 56 -19.51 -3.81 11.84
CA ASP A 56 -19.44 -2.35 11.64
C ASP A 56 -18.19 -1.69 12.31
N GLU A 57 -17.22 -2.50 12.75
CA GLU A 57 -15.95 -2.03 13.28
C GLU A 57 -15.00 -1.61 12.15
N LYS A 58 -14.29 -0.49 12.35
CA LYS A 58 -13.37 0.04 11.35
C LYS A 58 -12.01 -0.65 11.48
N LEU A 59 -11.49 -1.09 10.35
CA LEU A 59 -10.16 -1.67 10.23
C LEU A 59 -9.36 -0.91 9.17
N LEU A 60 -8.07 -0.70 9.43
CA LEU A 60 -7.14 -0.19 8.43
C LEU A 60 -6.46 -1.37 7.74
N LYS A 61 -6.70 -1.54 6.45
CA LYS A 61 -6.03 -2.55 5.64
C LYS A 61 -4.93 -1.92 4.82
N ALA A 62 -3.76 -2.52 4.84
CA ALA A 62 -2.67 -2.22 3.94
C ALA A 62 -2.25 -3.50 3.22
N ILE A 63 -2.06 -3.38 1.91
CA ILE A 63 -1.57 -4.47 1.07
C ILE A 63 -0.40 -4.00 0.23
N HIS A 64 0.49 -4.92 -0.12
CA HIS A 64 1.46 -4.72 -1.19
C HIS A 64 1.61 -5.97 -2.06
N TYR A 65 2.14 -5.78 -3.26
CA TYR A 65 2.67 -6.86 -4.08
C TYR A 65 3.82 -6.35 -4.94
N ILE A 66 4.60 -7.28 -5.47
CA ILE A 66 5.71 -7.01 -6.38
C ILE A 66 5.36 -7.59 -7.75
N GLY A 67 5.35 -6.75 -8.78
CA GLY A 67 5.09 -7.20 -10.14
C GLY A 67 4.74 -6.08 -11.13
N GLN A 68 4.53 -6.49 -12.37
CA GLN A 68 4.27 -5.60 -13.51
C GLN A 68 2.79 -5.38 -13.78
N GLU A 69 1.95 -6.33 -13.42
CA GLU A 69 0.50 -6.27 -13.62
C GLU A 69 -0.12 -5.12 -12.82
N CYS A 70 -1.28 -4.63 -13.26
CA CYS A 70 -2.06 -3.70 -12.46
C CYS A 70 -2.76 -4.45 -11.32
N TYR A 71 -3.08 -3.77 -10.22
CA TYR A 71 -3.70 -4.39 -9.03
C TYR A 71 -4.99 -5.16 -9.34
N ASP A 72 -5.72 -4.75 -10.38
CA ASP A 72 -7.01 -5.32 -10.72
C ASP A 72 -6.86 -6.59 -11.60
N GLU A 73 -5.66 -6.82 -12.15
CA GLU A 73 -5.26 -8.03 -12.87
C GLU A 73 -4.36 -8.94 -12.02
N THR A 74 -3.89 -8.45 -10.87
CA THR A 74 -3.00 -9.19 -9.98
C THR A 74 -3.79 -10.18 -9.15
N ASP A 75 -3.41 -11.46 -9.21
CA ASP A 75 -3.95 -12.50 -8.34
C ASP A 75 -3.83 -12.12 -6.86
N LYS A 76 -4.94 -12.25 -6.12
CA LYS A 76 -4.99 -11.92 -4.69
C LYS A 76 -4.01 -12.74 -3.87
N GLU A 77 -3.67 -13.96 -4.31
CA GLU A 77 -2.69 -14.81 -3.63
C GLU A 77 -1.27 -14.25 -3.67
N LYS A 78 -0.97 -13.35 -4.62
CA LYS A 78 0.33 -12.66 -4.72
C LYS A 78 0.41 -11.40 -3.85
N GLN A 79 -0.68 -11.03 -3.18
CA GLN A 79 -0.74 -9.84 -2.35
C GLN A 79 -0.46 -10.20 -0.90
N THR A 80 0.44 -9.45 -0.28
CA THR A 80 0.65 -9.52 1.17
C THR A 80 -0.24 -8.50 1.84
N GLU A 81 -1.12 -8.96 2.73
CA GLU A 81 -2.06 -8.13 3.48
C GLU A 81 -1.66 -8.05 4.95
N LYS A 82 -1.84 -6.86 5.54
CA LYS A 82 -1.79 -6.66 6.98
C LYS A 82 -2.87 -5.69 7.43
N ILE A 83 -3.49 -6.03 8.56
CA ILE A 83 -4.56 -5.25 9.19
C ILE A 83 -3.99 -4.51 10.41
N PHE A 84 -4.40 -3.27 10.57
CA PHE A 84 -4.01 -2.37 11.65
C PHE A 84 -5.26 -1.74 12.28
N GLU A 85 -5.06 -1.12 13.44
CA GLU A 85 -6.10 -0.32 14.08
C GLU A 85 -6.53 0.84 13.17
N ALA A 86 -7.84 1.12 13.10
CA ALA A 86 -8.37 2.30 12.42
C ALA A 86 -8.14 3.57 13.27
N SER A 87 -6.89 3.97 13.42
CA SER A 87 -6.46 5.13 14.19
C SER A 87 -5.31 5.88 13.51
N ALA A 88 -5.00 7.09 13.98
CA ALA A 88 -3.82 7.82 13.52
C ALA A 88 -2.52 7.05 13.82
N ALA A 89 -2.47 6.32 14.94
CA ALA A 89 -1.33 5.46 15.27
C ALA A 89 -1.24 4.27 14.32
N GLY A 90 -2.35 3.59 14.04
CA GLY A 90 -2.41 2.48 13.09
C GLY A 90 -1.98 2.86 11.67
N ILE A 91 -2.23 4.11 11.25
CA ILE A 91 -1.70 4.63 9.97
C ILE A 91 -0.18 4.76 9.98
N LEU A 92 0.41 5.22 11.08
CA LEU A 92 1.86 5.29 11.21
C LEU A 92 2.48 3.89 11.21
N GLU A 93 1.86 2.93 11.92
CA GLU A 93 2.28 1.53 11.91
C GLU A 93 2.18 0.90 10.51
N ALA A 94 1.11 1.18 9.77
CA ALA A 94 0.94 0.73 8.39
C ALA A 94 2.00 1.34 7.47
N GLN A 95 2.33 2.62 7.65
CA GLN A 95 3.37 3.28 6.89
C GLN A 95 4.75 2.67 7.17
N ASP A 96 5.10 2.47 8.44
CA ASP A 96 6.37 1.89 8.85
C ASP A 96 6.52 0.45 8.35
N TRP A 97 5.44 -0.32 8.39
CA TRP A 97 5.41 -1.65 7.78
C TRP A 97 5.67 -1.60 6.27
N LEU A 98 4.95 -0.77 5.52
CA LEU A 98 5.15 -0.61 4.07
C LEU A 98 6.57 -0.15 3.71
N LEU A 99 7.16 0.73 4.52
CA LEU A 99 8.55 1.17 4.35
C LEU A 99 9.54 0.01 4.58
N GLY A 100 9.27 -0.86 5.55
CA GLY A 100 10.04 -2.08 5.79
C GLY A 100 9.97 -3.06 4.62
N GLU A 101 8.78 -3.31 4.09
CA GLU A 101 8.57 -4.17 2.92
C GLU A 101 9.25 -3.58 1.66
N LEU A 102 9.18 -2.26 1.49
CA LEU A 102 9.87 -1.56 0.41
C LEU A 102 11.39 -1.66 0.53
N ASP A 103 11.95 -1.54 1.73
CA ASP A 103 13.39 -1.69 1.96
C ASP A 103 13.87 -3.11 1.62
N GLN A 104 13.09 -4.13 1.98
CA GLN A 104 13.36 -5.52 1.56
C GLN A 104 13.33 -5.66 0.04
N PHE A 105 12.31 -5.12 -0.63
CA PHE A 105 12.24 -5.11 -2.09
C PHE A 105 13.48 -4.46 -2.72
N ILE A 106 13.87 -3.28 -2.25
CA ILE A 106 15.04 -2.55 -2.75
C ILE A 106 16.33 -3.36 -2.57
N LYS A 107 16.52 -3.99 -1.40
CA LYS A 107 17.71 -4.83 -1.13
C LYS A 107 17.81 -6.01 -2.10
N THR A 108 16.69 -6.68 -2.34
CA THR A 108 16.64 -7.83 -3.25
C THR A 108 16.86 -7.44 -4.70
N HIS A 109 16.32 -6.30 -5.16
CA HIS A 109 16.33 -5.94 -6.60
C HIS A 109 17.42 -4.93 -7.00
N LYS A 110 18.02 -4.18 -6.05
CA LYS A 110 19.22 -3.35 -6.32
C LYS A 110 20.53 -4.04 -5.95
N GLY A 111 20.46 -5.17 -5.23
CA GLY A 111 21.64 -5.97 -4.87
C GLY A 111 22.32 -6.68 -6.04
N GLU A 112 21.65 -6.78 -7.20
CA GLU A 112 22.14 -7.52 -8.38
C GLU A 112 23.03 -6.70 -9.32
N ASN A 113 23.28 -5.41 -9.03
CA ASN A 113 24.23 -4.59 -9.79
C ASN A 113 25.59 -4.48 -9.08
N LYS A 114 26.25 -5.62 -8.87
CA LYS A 114 27.70 -5.66 -8.56
C LYS A 114 28.45 -6.56 -9.53
#